data_AF-A0A962W2U6-F1
#
_entry.id   AF-A0A962W2U6-F1
#
_cell.length_a   1.000
_cell.length_b   1.000
_cell.length_c   1.000
_cell.angle_alpha   90.00
_cell.angle_beta   90.00
_cell.angle_gamma   90.00
#
_symmetry.space_group_name_H-M   'P 1'
#
loop_
_entity.id
_entity.type
_entity.pdbx_description
1 polymer ?
#
loop_
_entity_poly.entity_id
_entity_poly.type
_entity_poly.pdbx_seq_one_letter_code
_entity_poly.pdbx_strand_id
1 'polypeptide(L)'
;MAIDLVPVWIAIMALAIFMYVLLDGFDLGVGILYPLAPSERDRTLMMASVAPIWDGNETWLVMGGAGLLAAFPRAFSILMPALYFPILLMLLGLICRGVAF
;
A
#
# COMPACT_ATOMS: atom_id res chain seq x y z
N MET A 1 -11.27 1.14 -34.94
CA MET A 1 -11.44 1.96 -33.72
C MET A 1 -10.10 2.02 -33.02
N ALA A 2 -9.62 3.20 -32.67
CA ALA A 2 -8.51 3.32 -31.74
C ALA A 2 -9.01 2.95 -30.33
N ILE A 3 -8.24 2.18 -29.58
CA ILE A 3 -8.56 1.88 -28.18
C ILE A 3 -8.32 3.15 -27.38
N ASP A 4 -9.33 3.64 -26.66
CA ASP A 4 -9.15 4.69 -25.67
C ASP A 4 -8.39 4.09 -24.47
N LEU A 5 -7.22 4.65 -24.20
CA LEU A 5 -6.33 4.17 -23.14
C LEU A 5 -6.73 4.71 -21.77
N VAL A 6 -7.56 5.76 -21.69
CA VAL A 6 -7.95 6.38 -20.42
C VAL A 6 -8.71 5.39 -19.52
N PRO A 7 -9.79 4.70 -19.98
CA PRO A 7 -10.47 3.70 -19.15
C PRO A 7 -9.59 2.53 -18.74
N VAL A 8 -8.66 2.13 -19.61
CA VAL A 8 -7.71 1.03 -19.33
C VAL A 8 -6.78 1.42 -18.19
N TRP A 9 -6.17 2.60 -18.24
CA TRP A 9 -5.31 3.09 -17.17
C TRP A 9 -6.08 3.34 -15.88
N ILE A 10 -7.31 3.85 -15.94
CA ILE A 10 -8.17 3.98 -14.75
C ILE A 10 -8.41 2.61 -14.12
N ALA A 11 -8.70 1.57 -14.91
CA ALA A 11 -8.91 0.21 -14.39
C ALA A 11 -7.63 -0.37 -13.75
N ILE A 12 -6.46 -0.16 -14.38
CA ILE A 12 -5.16 -0.57 -13.82
C ILE A 12 -4.90 0.14 -12.48
N MET A 13 -5.16 1.45 -12.43
CA MET A 13 -4.98 2.25 -11.21
C MET A 13 -5.94 1.83 -10.09
N ALA A 14 -7.21 1.58 -10.43
CA ALA A 14 -8.20 1.09 -9.48
C ALA A 14 -7.81 -0.29 -8.92
N LEU A 15 -7.32 -1.19 -9.79
CA LEU A 15 -6.81 -2.49 -9.38
C LEU A 15 -5.59 -2.34 -8.46
N ALA A 16 -4.64 -1.47 -8.78
CA ALA A 16 -3.44 -1.27 -7.96
C ALA A 16 -3.80 -0.78 -6.55
N ILE A 17 -4.68 0.22 -6.45
CA ILE A 17 -5.18 0.73 -5.16
C ILE A 17 -5.94 -0.37 -4.41
N PHE A 18 -6.83 -1.10 -5.10
CA PHE A 18 -7.58 -2.19 -4.50
C PHE A 18 -6.66 -3.27 -3.93
N MET A 19 -5.66 -3.70 -4.69
CA MET A 19 -4.69 -4.72 -4.26
C MET A 19 -3.85 -4.23 -3.07
N TYR A 20 -3.42 -2.96 -3.07
CA TYR A 20 -2.76 -2.37 -1.91
C TYR A 20 -3.64 -2.44 -0.66
N VAL A 21 -4.87 -1.94 -0.74
CA VAL A 21 -5.80 -1.94 0.39
C VAL A 21 -6.14 -3.35 0.86
N LEU A 22 -6.27 -4.31 -0.05
CA LEU A 22 -6.61 -5.69 0.28
C LEU A 22 -5.44 -6.43 0.95
N LEU A 23 -4.27 -6.38 0.30
CA LEU A 23 -3.11 -7.18 0.71
C LEU A 23 -2.34 -6.52 1.84
N ASP A 24 -1.91 -5.26 1.66
CA ASP A 24 -1.18 -4.54 2.69
C ASP A 24 -2.09 -4.18 3.87
N GLY A 25 -3.39 -4.02 3.62
CA GLY A 25 -4.39 -3.85 4.69
C GLY A 25 -4.50 -5.06 5.62
N PHE A 26 -4.27 -6.28 5.12
CA PHE A 26 -4.15 -7.46 5.98
C PHE A 26 -2.90 -7.35 6.87
N ASP A 27 -1.73 -7.02 6.30
CA ASP A 27 -0.47 -6.88 7.04
C ASP A 27 -0.55 -5.82 8.14
N LEU A 28 -1.09 -4.65 7.79
CA LEU A 28 -1.32 -3.55 8.73
C LEU A 28 -2.35 -3.94 9.79
N GLY A 29 -3.40 -4.67 9.40
CA GLY A 29 -4.40 -5.20 10.33
C GLY A 29 -3.79 -6.15 11.36
N VAL A 30 -2.91 -7.06 10.92
CA VAL A 30 -2.13 -7.94 11.81
C VAL A 30 -1.26 -7.10 12.75
N GLY A 31 -0.56 -6.09 12.24
CA GLY A 31 0.27 -5.20 13.07
C GLY A 31 -0.53 -4.41 14.12
N ILE A 32 -1.73 -3.94 13.78
CA ILE A 32 -2.63 -3.24 14.72
C ILE A 32 -3.13 -4.18 15.83
N LEU A 33 -3.45 -5.43 15.48
CA LEU A 33 -3.95 -6.43 16.42
C LEU A 33 -2.85 -7.10 17.24
N TYR A 34 -1.59 -7.05 16.80
CA TYR A 34 -0.45 -7.70 17.43
C TYR A 34 -0.31 -7.46 18.95
N PRO A 35 -0.46 -6.22 19.47
CA PRO A 35 -0.38 -5.97 20.91
C PRO A 35 -1.48 -6.65 21.72
N LEU A 36 -2.64 -6.90 21.09
CA LEU A 36 -3.83 -7.51 21.69
C LEU A 36 -3.80 -9.05 21.69
N ALA A 37 -2.80 -9.65 21.03
CA ALA A 37 -2.65 -11.09 20.99
C ALA A 37 -2.46 -11.68 22.41
N PRO A 38 -3.16 -12.78 22.74
CA PRO A 38 -3.23 -13.27 24.12
C PRO A 38 -1.97 -14.00 24.58
N SER A 39 -1.09 -14.43 23.67
CA SER A 39 0.16 -15.09 24.02
C SER A 39 1.29 -14.77 23.04
N GLU A 40 2.53 -14.99 23.49
CA GLU A 40 3.73 -14.87 22.65
C GLU A 40 3.72 -15.84 21.45
N ARG A 41 3.10 -17.01 21.62
CA ARG A 41 2.91 -17.97 20.54
C ARG A 41 2.01 -17.41 19.44
N ASP A 42 0.91 -16.77 19.83
CA ASP A 42 -0.02 -16.16 18.87
C ASP A 42 0.62 -14.97 18.16
N ARG A 43 1.40 -14.14 18.89
CA ARG A 43 2.22 -13.07 18.31
C ARG A 43 3.21 -13.59 17.27
N THR A 44 3.87 -14.70 17.57
CA THR A 44 4.82 -15.34 16.64
C THR A 44 4.11 -15.84 15.40
N LEU A 45 2.94 -16.49 15.54
CA LEU A 45 2.14 -16.97 14.43
C LEU A 45 1.60 -15.83 13.56
N MET A 46 1.16 -14.74 14.18
CA MET A 46 0.73 -13.53 13.48
C MET A 46 1.85 -12.97 12.61
N MET A 47 3.05 -12.77 13.16
CA MET A 47 4.19 -12.26 12.40
C MET A 47 4.63 -13.24 11.29
N ALA A 48 4.64 -14.55 11.57
CA ALA A 48 5.00 -15.57 10.58
C ALA A 48 4.03 -15.60 9.39
N SER A 49 2.77 -15.19 9.57
CA SER A 49 1.78 -15.14 8.48
C SER A 49 2.02 -14.00 7.47
N VAL A 50 2.72 -12.94 7.88
CA VAL A 50 2.93 -11.71 7.10
C VAL A 50 4.35 -11.60 6.55
N ALA A 51 5.34 -12.07 7.33
CA ALA A 51 6.77 -11.98 7.02
C ALA A 51 7.17 -12.38 5.57
N PRO A 52 6.62 -13.43 4.94
CA PRO A 52 7.06 -13.82 3.59
C PRO A 52 6.46 -12.98 2.45
N ILE A 53 5.44 -12.15 2.70
CA ILE A 53 4.66 -11.50 1.62
C ILE A 53 4.57 -9.97 1.71
N TRP A 54 4.83 -9.37 2.88
CA TRP A 54 4.55 -7.95 3.11
C TRP A 54 5.32 -7.01 2.17
N ASP A 55 6.60 -7.30 1.89
CA ASP A 55 7.43 -6.50 0.97
C ASP A 55 6.85 -6.50 -0.45
N GLY A 56 6.27 -7.64 -0.87
CA GLY A 56 5.53 -7.73 -2.12
C GLY A 56 4.25 -6.88 -2.12
N ASN A 57 3.56 -6.78 -0.98
CA ASN A 57 2.31 -6.03 -0.88
C ASN A 57 2.53 -4.51 -1.01
N GLU A 58 3.66 -3.99 -0.53
CA GLU A 58 4.04 -2.57 -0.69
C GLU A 58 4.23 -2.17 -2.16
N THR A 59 4.59 -3.11 -3.04
CA THR A 59 4.80 -2.81 -4.45
C THR A 59 3.56 -2.23 -5.15
N TRP A 60 2.36 -2.59 -4.68
CA TRP A 60 1.10 -2.04 -5.20
C TRP A 60 0.94 -0.55 -4.91
N LEU A 61 1.42 -0.07 -3.76
CA LEU A 61 1.45 1.35 -3.44
C LEU A 61 2.41 2.11 -4.37
N VAL A 62 3.60 1.54 -4.60
CA VAL A 62 4.59 2.12 -5.51
C VAL A 62 4.04 2.19 -6.93
N MET A 63 3.38 1.13 -7.40
CA MET A 63 2.70 1.11 -8.69
C MET A 63 1.60 2.18 -8.75
N GLY A 64 0.85 2.38 -7.67
CA GLY A 64 -0.15 3.46 -7.56
C GLY A 64 0.48 4.85 -7.71
N GLY A 65 1.56 5.14 -6.98
CA GLY A 65 2.23 6.44 -7.06
C GLY A 65 2.86 6.70 -8.45
N ALA A 66 3.65 5.73 -8.94
CA ALA A 66 4.33 5.83 -10.23
C ALA A 66 3.34 5.82 -11.40
N GLY A 67 2.30 4.99 -11.33
CA GLY A 67 1.25 4.90 -12.34
C GLY A 67 0.43 6.19 -12.44
N LEU A 68 0.12 6.82 -11.30
CA LEU A 68 -0.57 8.11 -11.29
C LEU A 68 0.27 9.21 -11.96
N LEU A 69 1.58 9.26 -11.69
CA LEU A 69 2.49 10.19 -12.35
C LEU A 69 2.58 9.95 -13.87
N ALA A 70 2.73 8.68 -14.27
CA ALA A 70 2.94 8.30 -15.67
C ALA A 70 1.69 8.47 -16.54
N ALA A 71 0.54 8.00 -16.06
CA ALA A 71 -0.71 8.01 -16.82
C ALA A 71 -1.52 9.30 -16.64
N PHE A 72 -1.44 9.96 -15.48
CA PHE A 72 -2.25 11.13 -15.13
C PHE A 72 -1.42 12.24 -14.44
N PRO A 73 -0.40 12.81 -15.11
CA PRO A 73 0.53 13.77 -14.50
C PRO A 73 -0.16 15.02 -13.93
N ARG A 74 -1.27 15.45 -14.53
CA ARG A 74 -2.08 16.56 -14.01
C ARG A 74 -2.81 16.22 -12.71
N ALA A 75 -3.27 14.98 -12.56
CA ALA A 75 -3.86 14.53 -11.29
C ALA A 75 -2.76 14.42 -10.22
N PHE A 76 -1.60 13.86 -10.58
CA PHE A 76 -0.45 13.77 -9.69
C PHE A 76 -0.01 15.14 -9.16
N SER A 77 0.11 16.16 -10.03
CA SER A 77 0.56 17.49 -9.62
C SER A 77 -0.43 18.25 -8.72
N ILE A 78 -1.71 17.86 -8.74
CA ILE A 78 -2.74 18.39 -7.84
C ILE A 78 -2.74 17.62 -6.51
N LEU A 79 -2.71 16.28 -6.58
CA LEU A 79 -2.86 15.41 -5.43
C LEU A 79 -1.62 15.39 -4.53
N MET A 80 -0.41 15.36 -5.08
CA MET A 80 0.81 15.27 -4.27
C MET A 80 1.00 16.45 -3.31
N PRO A 81 0.84 17.73 -3.73
CA PRO A 81 0.90 18.84 -2.79
C PRO A 81 -0.25 18.82 -1.78
N ALA A 82 -1.46 18.45 -2.22
CA ALA A 82 -2.63 18.41 -1.36
C ALA A 82 -2.54 17.33 -0.27
N LEU A 83 -1.86 16.22 -0.55
CA LEU A 83 -1.72 15.05 0.33
C LEU A 83 -0.30 14.88 0.88
N TYR A 84 0.55 15.90 0.76
CA TYR A 84 1.98 15.79 1.11
C TYR A 84 2.19 15.26 2.54
N PHE A 85 1.55 15.89 3.53
CA PHE A 85 1.67 15.48 4.92
C PHE A 85 1.06 14.10 5.20
N PRO A 86 -0.18 13.79 4.78
CA PRO A 86 -0.72 12.44 4.90
C PRO A 86 0.18 11.34 4.31
N ILE A 87 0.69 11.55 3.09
CA ILE A 87 1.57 10.59 2.43
C ILE A 87 2.90 10.47 3.18
N LEU A 88 3.48 11.58 3.62
CA LEU A 88 4.72 11.58 4.41
C LEU A 88 4.56 10.76 5.70
N LEU A 89 3.48 10.98 6.46
CA LEU A 89 3.22 10.25 7.70
C LEU A 89 3.01 8.75 7.44
N MET A 90 2.28 8.41 6.37
CA MET A 90 2.12 7.03 5.94
C MET A 90 3.47 6.38 5.62
N LEU A 91 4.32 7.03 4.81
CA LEU A 91 5.64 6.51 4.44
C LEU A 91 6.57 6.35 5.66
N LEU A 92 6.54 7.28 6.61
CA LEU A 92 7.29 7.13 7.86
C LEU A 92 6.82 5.90 8.66
N GLY A 93 5.50 5.67 8.72
CA GLY A 93 4.94 4.46 9.33
C GLY A 93 5.40 3.18 8.64
N LEU A 94 5.41 3.16 7.31
CA LEU A 94 5.90 2.02 6.52
C LEU A 94 7.40 1.76 6.75
N ILE A 95 8.22 2.81 6.86
CA ILE A 95 9.64 2.68 7.21
C ILE A 95 9.79 2.05 8.60
N CYS A 96 9.07 2.55 9.60
CA CYS A 96 9.10 1.97 10.94
C CYS A 96 8.67 0.50 10.94
N ARG A 97 7.65 0.15 10.13
CA ARG A 97 7.23 -1.24 9.93
C ARG A 97 8.36 -2.09 9.36
N GLY A 98 8.97 -1.67 8.26
CA GLY A 98 10.06 -2.41 7.62
C GLY A 98 11.30 -2.60 8.50
N VAL A 99 11.60 -1.65 9.40
CA VAL A 99 12.71 -1.76 10.36
C VAL A 99 12.38 -2.69 11.54
N ALA A 100 11.10 -2.86 11.87
CA ALA A 100 10.65 -3.69 13.00
C ALA A 100 10.48 -5.18 12.65
N PHE A 101 10.42 -5.52 11.35
CA PHE A 101 10.43 -6.90 10.85
C PHE A 101 11.85 -7.49 10.87
#